data_AF-A0A968VWW9-F1
#
_entry.id   AF-A0A968VWW9-F1
#
_cell.length_a   1.000
_cell.length_b   1.000
_cell.length_c   1.000
_cell.angle_alpha   90.00
_cell.angle_beta   90.00
_cell.angle_gamma   90.00
#
_symmetry.space_group_name_H-M   'P 1'
#
loop_
_entity.id
_entity.type
_entity.pdbx_description
1 polymer ?
#
loop_
_entity_poly.entity_id
_entity_poly.type
_entity_poly.pdbx_seq_one_letter_code
_entity_poly.pdbx_strand_id
1 'polypeptide(L)'
;MFAIACLYQLSFTFVTGKVRNDAREFAQGNYAVEQNYIDSIASETVYNLGVIKYTFRECQEREINLGLDLKGGMNVILEVSVVDIVKSLSNYSTDTSFNKAIAMAQQRQRNSQETFVALFGQAFEEIDPDGQLAAIFSTPELRDRIKFNSSNEEVLDVIKSEAKSAIDNSFNILRSRIDKFGVAQPNIQQLETSGRILVELPGVKDQARVRKLLQGTANLEFWETYENQEIYPYIMQANDVVKEIEDAAKILHKKDSPLTAEDEPCSDRSKERYRLFRKKAT
;
A
#
# COMPACT_ATOMS: atom_id res chain seq x y z
N MET A 1 -38.26 13.38 -29.97
CA MET A 1 -37.80 13.30 -28.57
C MET A 1 -36.54 12.42 -28.44
N PHE A 2 -36.56 11.18 -28.94
CA PHE A 2 -35.41 10.26 -28.86
C PHE A 2 -34.12 10.79 -29.51
N ALA A 3 -34.18 11.30 -30.75
CA ALA A 3 -33.00 11.84 -31.43
C ALA A 3 -32.35 13.03 -30.70
N ILE A 4 -33.16 13.88 -30.06
CA ILE A 4 -32.67 15.03 -29.26
C ILE A 4 -31.96 14.54 -28.00
N ALA A 5 -32.50 13.50 -27.34
CA ALA A 5 -31.86 12.87 -26.18
C ALA A 5 -30.52 12.20 -26.55
N CYS A 6 -30.45 11.53 -27.71
CA CYS A 6 -29.21 10.95 -28.22
C CYS A 6 -28.15 12.02 -28.50
N LEU A 7 -28.52 13.13 -29.17
CA LEU A 7 -27.61 14.24 -29.44
C LEU A 7 -27.11 14.89 -28.13
N TYR A 8 -27.99 15.01 -27.15
CA TYR A 8 -27.62 15.49 -25.81
C TYR A 8 -26.58 14.58 -25.14
N GLN A 9 -26.78 13.26 -25.13
CA GLN A 9 -25.78 12.32 -24.57
C GLN A 9 -24.47 12.31 -25.36
N LEU A 10 -24.52 12.37 -26.69
CA LEU A 10 -23.33 12.37 -27.53
C LEU A 10 -22.49 13.65 -27.34
N SER A 11 -23.14 14.77 -27.03
CA SER A 11 -22.45 16.04 -26.82
C SER A 11 -21.46 16.00 -25.65
N PHE A 12 -21.78 15.31 -24.55
CA PHE A 12 -20.87 15.12 -23.42
C PHE A 12 -19.61 14.35 -23.84
N THR A 13 -19.78 13.24 -24.57
CA THR A 13 -18.67 12.43 -25.10
C THR A 13 -17.77 13.23 -26.03
N PHE A 14 -18.33 14.13 -26.84
CA PHE A 14 -17.55 14.99 -27.72
C PHE A 14 -16.71 16.01 -26.92
N VAL A 15 -17.30 16.66 -25.92
CA VAL A 15 -16.61 17.65 -25.08
C VAL A 15 -15.49 17.00 -24.26
N THR A 16 -15.76 15.86 -23.62
CA THR A 16 -14.72 15.16 -22.84
C THR A 16 -13.62 14.63 -23.74
N GLY A 17 -13.96 14.14 -24.95
CA GLY A 17 -13.00 13.73 -25.97
C GLY A 17 -12.07 14.85 -26.40
N LYS A 18 -12.61 16.06 -26.63
CA LYS A 18 -11.81 17.24 -27.00
C LYS A 18 -10.78 17.58 -25.91
N VAL A 19 -11.24 17.72 -24.67
CA VAL A 19 -10.37 18.04 -23.52
C VAL A 19 -9.27 16.99 -23.33
N ARG A 20 -9.57 15.70 -23.50
CA ARG A 20 -8.56 14.64 -23.45
C ARG A 20 -7.55 14.72 -24.60
N ASN A 21 -7.97 15.14 -25.79
CA ASN A 21 -7.05 15.33 -26.91
C ASN A 21 -6.10 16.51 -26.65
N ASP A 22 -6.62 17.63 -26.14
CA ASP A 22 -5.83 18.80 -25.74
C ASP A 22 -4.79 18.40 -24.66
N ALA A 23 -5.20 17.60 -23.66
CA ALA A 23 -4.30 17.07 -22.64
C ALA A 23 -3.19 16.18 -23.21
N ARG A 24 -3.50 15.31 -24.18
CA ARG A 24 -2.52 14.43 -24.84
C ARG A 24 -1.51 15.22 -25.67
N GLU A 25 -1.99 16.25 -26.37
CA GLU A 25 -1.14 17.14 -27.16
C GLU A 25 -0.17 17.92 -26.26
N PHE A 26 -0.69 18.47 -25.15
CA PHE A 26 0.13 19.14 -24.14
C PHE A 26 1.18 18.21 -23.52
N ALA A 27 0.80 16.97 -23.23
CA ALA A 27 1.66 16.00 -22.56
C ALA A 27 2.76 15.40 -23.46
N GLN A 28 2.62 15.46 -24.79
CA GLN A 28 3.58 14.89 -25.75
C GLN A 28 3.98 13.43 -25.44
N GLY A 29 3.03 12.63 -24.94
CA GLY A 29 3.25 11.23 -24.55
C GLY A 29 3.70 11.01 -23.11
N ASN A 30 3.92 12.06 -22.32
CA ASN A 30 4.21 11.93 -20.89
C ASN A 30 2.91 11.78 -20.07
N TYR A 31 2.66 10.56 -19.60
CA TYR A 31 1.45 10.24 -18.82
C TYR A 31 1.27 11.08 -17.56
N ALA A 32 2.35 11.39 -16.83
CA ALA A 32 2.25 12.16 -15.58
C ALA A 32 1.79 13.60 -15.86
N VAL A 33 2.30 14.20 -16.94
CA VAL A 33 1.91 15.56 -17.36
C VAL A 33 0.46 15.56 -17.86
N GLU A 34 0.05 14.53 -18.60
CA GLU A 34 -1.34 14.38 -19.05
C GLU A 34 -2.31 14.30 -17.87
N GLN A 35 -1.99 13.49 -16.86
CA GLN A 35 -2.81 13.35 -15.65
C GLN A 35 -2.87 14.66 -14.87
N ASN A 36 -1.74 15.33 -14.65
CA ASN A 36 -1.73 16.62 -13.94
C ASN A 36 -2.58 17.68 -14.67
N TYR A 37 -2.58 17.68 -16.01
CA TYR A 37 -3.44 18.54 -16.80
C TYR A 37 -4.92 18.21 -16.58
N ILE A 38 -5.28 16.92 -16.68
CA ILE A 38 -6.65 16.42 -16.47
C ILE A 38 -7.14 16.73 -15.04
N ASP A 39 -6.29 16.57 -14.03
CA ASP A 39 -6.62 16.84 -12.64
C ASP A 39 -6.85 18.34 -12.41
N SER A 40 -6.03 19.19 -13.03
CA SER A 40 -6.15 20.65 -12.92
C SER A 40 -7.46 21.17 -13.51
N ILE A 41 -7.96 20.55 -14.59
CA ILE A 41 -9.21 20.95 -15.25
C ILE A 41 -10.43 20.17 -14.73
N ALA A 42 -10.25 19.18 -13.85
CA ALA A 42 -11.33 18.30 -13.42
C ALA A 42 -12.51 19.06 -12.79
N SER A 43 -12.20 20.12 -12.05
CA SER A 43 -13.19 20.99 -11.39
C SER A 43 -13.58 22.21 -12.22
N GLU A 44 -12.94 22.42 -13.38
CA GLU A 44 -13.21 23.56 -14.24
C GLU A 44 -14.46 23.32 -15.10
N THR A 45 -15.20 24.40 -15.36
CA THR A 45 -16.39 24.35 -16.23
C THR A 45 -15.97 24.26 -17.69
N VAL A 46 -16.19 23.11 -18.31
CA VAL A 46 -15.81 22.86 -19.72
C VAL A 46 -17.01 22.82 -20.66
N TYR A 47 -18.22 22.68 -20.13
CA TYR A 47 -19.44 22.63 -20.95
C TYR A 47 -20.52 23.56 -20.40
N ASN A 48 -20.98 24.48 -21.25
CA ASN A 48 -21.98 25.48 -20.89
C ASN A 48 -23.15 25.41 -21.85
N LEU A 49 -24.31 25.00 -21.33
CA LEU A 49 -25.59 24.90 -22.04
C LEU A 49 -26.51 26.09 -21.70
N GLY A 50 -25.92 27.26 -21.52
CA GLY A 50 -26.62 28.52 -21.20
C GLY A 50 -27.01 28.62 -19.73
N VAL A 51 -27.99 27.82 -19.30
CA VAL A 51 -28.52 27.85 -17.92
C VAL A 51 -27.81 26.83 -17.02
N ILE A 52 -27.38 25.70 -17.59
CA ILE A 52 -26.71 24.63 -16.86
C ILE A 52 -25.24 24.60 -17.29
N LYS A 53 -24.35 24.61 -16.31
CA LYS A 53 -22.90 24.48 -16.48
C LYS A 53 -22.47 23.14 -15.93
N TYR A 54 -21.57 22.47 -16.63
CA TYR A 54 -21.00 21.21 -16.23
C TYR A 54 -19.48 21.33 -16.15
N THR A 55 -18.94 20.88 -15.03
CA THR A 55 -17.50 20.67 -14.85
C THR A 55 -17.02 19.50 -15.70
N PHE A 56 -15.71 19.41 -15.94
CA PHE A 56 -15.15 18.27 -16.66
C PHE A 56 -15.52 16.94 -16.00
N ARG A 57 -15.46 16.87 -14.66
CA ARG A 57 -15.85 15.67 -13.90
C ARG A 57 -17.32 15.27 -14.14
N GLU A 58 -18.24 16.23 -14.09
CA GLU A 58 -19.67 15.94 -14.35
C GLU A 58 -19.92 15.52 -15.81
N CYS A 59 -19.18 16.09 -16.76
CA CYS A 59 -19.24 15.65 -18.16
C CYS A 59 -18.72 14.22 -18.32
N GLN A 60 -17.69 13.81 -17.57
CA GLN A 60 -17.16 12.44 -17.60
C GLN A 60 -18.14 11.42 -17.02
N GLU A 61 -18.86 11.76 -15.95
CA GLU A 61 -19.89 10.89 -15.36
C GLU A 61 -21.10 10.66 -16.30
N ARG A 62 -21.35 11.62 -17.21
CA ARG A 62 -22.46 11.60 -18.18
C ARG A 62 -22.07 11.11 -19.58
N GLU A 63 -20.78 10.84 -19.80
CA GLU A 63 -20.27 10.30 -21.06
C GLU A 63 -20.84 8.89 -21.32
N ILE A 64 -20.90 8.51 -22.59
CA ILE A 64 -21.32 7.15 -22.97
C ILE A 64 -20.32 6.11 -22.43
N ASN A 65 -20.87 5.05 -21.84
CA ASN A 65 -20.15 3.84 -21.47
C ASN A 65 -19.74 3.07 -22.73
N LEU A 66 -18.52 3.29 -23.19
CA LEU A 66 -17.94 2.60 -24.34
C LEU A 66 -17.44 1.19 -23.99
N GLY A 67 -17.39 0.81 -22.70
CA GLY A 67 -16.90 -0.50 -22.26
C GLY A 67 -15.41 -0.71 -22.51
N LEU A 68 -14.90 -1.89 -22.12
CA LEU A 68 -13.48 -2.24 -22.29
C LEU A 68 -13.06 -2.36 -23.75
N ASP A 69 -13.95 -2.87 -24.60
CA ASP A 69 -13.64 -3.15 -26.01
C ASP A 69 -13.37 -1.87 -26.80
N LEU A 70 -14.19 -0.83 -26.61
CA LEU A 70 -14.05 0.42 -27.37
C LEU A 70 -13.14 1.45 -26.69
N LYS A 71 -13.05 1.49 -25.36
CA LYS A 71 -12.13 2.41 -24.63
C LYS A 71 -10.74 1.81 -24.37
N GLY A 72 -10.58 0.50 -24.50
CA GLY A 72 -9.42 -0.21 -23.96
C GLY A 72 -9.38 -0.15 -22.42
N GLY A 73 -8.44 -0.87 -21.79
CA GLY A 73 -8.31 -0.84 -20.32
C GLY A 73 -7.76 -2.15 -19.74
N MET A 74 -8.28 -2.52 -18.56
CA MET A 74 -7.82 -3.68 -17.79
C MET A 74 -9.01 -4.54 -17.32
N ASN A 75 -8.88 -5.86 -17.45
CA ASN A 75 -9.76 -6.86 -16.83
C ASN A 75 -8.94 -7.71 -15.85
N VAL A 76 -9.41 -7.85 -14.62
CA VAL A 76 -8.76 -8.64 -13.56
C VAL A 76 -9.81 -9.44 -12.81
N ILE A 77 -9.48 -10.70 -12.50
CA ILE A 77 -10.23 -11.52 -11.55
C ILE A 77 -9.39 -11.63 -10.28
N LEU A 78 -9.95 -11.18 -9.17
CA LEU A 78 -9.35 -11.28 -7.83
C LEU A 78 -10.04 -12.41 -7.07
N GLU A 79 -9.30 -13.18 -6.29
CA GLU A 79 -9.85 -14.26 -5.46
C GLU A 79 -9.59 -13.96 -3.99
N VAL A 80 -10.64 -14.02 -3.17
CA VAL A 80 -10.52 -13.91 -1.72
C VAL A 80 -10.25 -15.30 -1.16
N SER A 81 -9.13 -15.46 -0.47
CA SER A 81 -8.75 -16.74 0.14
C SER A 81 -9.63 -17.06 1.35
N VAL A 82 -10.67 -17.87 1.13
CA VAL A 82 -11.53 -18.39 2.22
C VAL A 82 -10.70 -19.22 3.20
N VAL A 83 -9.66 -19.90 2.71
CA VAL A 83 -8.75 -20.70 3.54
C VAL A 83 -8.07 -19.84 4.60
N ASP A 84 -7.58 -18.67 4.21
CA ASP A 84 -6.89 -17.76 5.13
C ASP A 84 -7.87 -17.13 6.11
N ILE A 85 -9.12 -16.88 5.69
CA ILE A 85 -10.19 -16.45 6.61
C ILE A 85 -10.43 -17.53 7.67
N VAL A 86 -10.61 -18.79 7.29
CA VAL A 86 -10.83 -19.89 8.25
C VAL A 86 -9.65 -20.04 9.21
N LYS A 87 -8.41 -19.92 8.73
CA LYS A 87 -7.21 -19.90 9.60
C LYS A 87 -7.17 -18.70 10.52
N SER A 88 -7.51 -17.51 10.03
CA SER A 88 -7.53 -16.29 10.84
C SER A 88 -8.59 -16.36 11.94
N LEU A 89 -9.76 -16.93 11.65
CA LEU A 89 -10.85 -17.11 12.62
C LEU A 89 -10.48 -18.09 13.75
N SER A 90 -9.55 -19.02 13.52
CA SER A 90 -8.98 -19.88 14.56
C SER A 90 -7.71 -19.33 15.21
N ASN A 91 -7.39 -18.05 14.97
CA ASN A 91 -6.15 -17.41 15.40
C ASN A 91 -4.89 -18.21 14.96
N TYR A 92 -4.89 -18.69 13.72
CA TYR A 92 -3.83 -19.51 13.14
C TYR A 92 -3.48 -20.76 13.98
N SER A 93 -4.52 -21.47 14.44
CA SER A 93 -4.37 -22.67 15.27
C SER A 93 -3.36 -23.67 14.70
N THR A 94 -2.49 -24.18 15.58
CA THR A 94 -1.49 -25.20 15.27
C THR A 94 -2.02 -26.62 15.39
N ASP A 95 -3.33 -26.79 15.60
CA ASP A 95 -3.96 -28.11 15.73
C ASP A 95 -3.69 -28.98 14.47
N THR A 96 -3.30 -30.23 14.71
CA THR A 96 -2.89 -31.12 13.62
C THR A 96 -4.08 -31.61 12.79
N SER A 97 -5.20 -31.93 13.44
CA SER A 97 -6.43 -32.37 12.78
C SER A 97 -7.00 -31.24 11.92
N PHE A 98 -7.05 -30.02 12.46
CA PHE A 98 -7.45 -28.80 11.76
C PHE A 98 -6.61 -28.54 10.52
N ASN A 99 -5.29 -28.51 10.64
CA ASN A 99 -4.41 -28.21 9.51
C ASN A 99 -4.47 -29.29 8.43
N LYS A 100 -4.63 -30.57 8.81
CA LYS A 100 -4.87 -31.66 7.86
C LYS A 100 -6.24 -31.52 7.17
N ALA A 101 -7.29 -31.15 7.90
CA ALA A 101 -8.63 -30.92 7.35
C ALA A 101 -8.64 -29.79 6.32
N ILE A 102 -7.94 -28.68 6.61
CA ILE A 102 -7.75 -27.58 5.65
C ILE A 102 -7.05 -28.08 4.38
N ALA A 103 -5.94 -28.82 4.51
CA ALA A 103 -5.20 -29.33 3.36
C ALA A 103 -6.03 -30.30 2.51
N MET A 104 -6.79 -31.18 3.17
CA MET A 104 -7.69 -32.12 2.50
C MET A 104 -8.83 -31.40 1.78
N ALA A 105 -9.45 -30.40 2.42
CA ALA A 105 -10.49 -29.59 1.82
C ALA A 105 -9.99 -28.81 0.60
N GLN A 106 -8.78 -28.24 0.66
CA GLN A 106 -8.14 -27.56 -0.48
C GLN A 106 -7.90 -28.52 -1.66
N GLN A 107 -7.52 -29.77 -1.39
CA GLN A 107 -7.37 -30.77 -2.45
C GLN A 107 -8.72 -31.15 -3.08
N ARG A 108 -9.77 -31.33 -2.25
CA ARG A 108 -11.12 -31.65 -2.72
C ARG A 108 -11.72 -30.52 -3.55
N GLN A 109 -11.47 -29.27 -3.16
CA GLN A 109 -11.98 -28.08 -3.85
C GLN A 109 -11.49 -27.97 -5.30
N ARG A 110 -10.32 -28.54 -5.64
CA ARG A 110 -9.81 -28.55 -7.02
C ARG A 110 -10.71 -29.32 -7.99
N ASN A 111 -11.43 -30.31 -7.50
CA ASN A 111 -12.27 -31.22 -8.30
C ASN A 111 -13.75 -31.11 -7.96
N SER A 112 -14.15 -30.16 -7.11
CA SER A 112 -15.52 -30.01 -6.62
C SER A 112 -16.06 -28.61 -6.88
N GLN A 113 -17.37 -28.52 -7.07
CA GLN A 113 -18.10 -27.24 -7.11
C GLN A 113 -18.65 -26.83 -5.73
N GLU A 114 -18.45 -27.66 -4.70
CA GLU A 114 -18.87 -27.34 -3.34
C GLU A 114 -18.04 -26.21 -2.73
N THR A 115 -18.65 -25.49 -1.79
CA THR A 115 -17.98 -24.42 -1.06
C THR A 115 -16.85 -24.98 -0.18
N PHE A 116 -15.77 -24.22 -0.03
CA PHE A 116 -14.63 -24.62 0.81
C PHE A 116 -15.05 -24.98 2.25
N VAL A 117 -15.95 -24.21 2.86
CA VAL A 117 -16.38 -24.45 4.25
C VAL A 117 -17.12 -25.78 4.41
N ALA A 118 -17.93 -26.18 3.41
CA ALA A 118 -18.59 -27.48 3.42
C ALA A 118 -17.57 -28.63 3.32
N LEU A 119 -16.63 -28.53 2.38
CA LEU A 119 -15.55 -29.51 2.21
C LEU A 119 -14.64 -29.60 3.45
N PHE A 120 -14.41 -28.46 4.11
CA PHE A 120 -13.67 -28.39 5.37
C PHE A 120 -14.39 -29.13 6.50
N GLY A 121 -15.70 -28.89 6.68
CA GLY A 121 -16.50 -29.62 7.67
C GLY A 121 -16.46 -31.13 7.45
N GLN A 122 -16.66 -31.58 6.21
CA GLN A 122 -16.57 -33.01 5.85
C GLN A 122 -15.17 -33.60 6.10
N ALA A 123 -14.12 -32.86 5.74
CA ALA A 123 -12.74 -33.31 5.95
C ALA A 123 -12.37 -33.35 7.44
N PHE A 124 -12.87 -32.42 8.24
CA PHE A 124 -12.62 -32.41 9.68
C PHE A 124 -13.29 -33.60 10.36
N GLU A 125 -14.57 -33.86 10.06
CA GLU A 125 -15.31 -35.01 10.58
C GLU A 125 -14.67 -36.35 10.23
N GLU A 126 -14.06 -36.47 9.04
CA GLU A 126 -13.35 -37.68 8.62
C GLU A 126 -12.01 -37.88 9.34
N ILE A 127 -11.32 -36.79 9.66
CA ILE A 127 -10.00 -36.83 10.31
C ILE A 127 -10.12 -36.99 11.81
N ASP A 128 -11.13 -36.35 12.42
CA ASP A 128 -11.37 -36.36 13.86
C ASP A 128 -12.89 -36.36 14.15
N PRO A 129 -13.54 -37.54 14.11
CA PRO A 129 -14.98 -37.67 14.36
C PRO A 129 -15.42 -37.24 15.77
N ASP A 130 -14.52 -37.35 16.75
CA ASP A 130 -14.78 -36.94 18.14
C ASP A 130 -14.32 -35.48 18.40
N GLY A 131 -13.75 -34.82 17.38
CA GLY A 131 -13.18 -33.48 17.45
C GLY A 131 -14.25 -32.39 17.55
N GLN A 132 -13.99 -31.39 18.40
CA GLN A 132 -14.87 -30.24 18.56
C GLN A 132 -14.26 -28.99 17.90
N LEU A 133 -14.87 -28.53 16.81
CA LEU A 133 -14.49 -27.27 16.15
C LEU A 133 -14.60 -26.08 17.10
N ALA A 134 -15.57 -26.11 18.03
CA ALA A 134 -15.75 -25.04 19.01
C ALA A 134 -14.48 -24.76 19.82
N ALA A 135 -13.67 -25.78 20.14
CA ALA A 135 -12.41 -25.61 20.88
C ALA A 135 -11.35 -24.83 20.08
N ILE A 136 -11.35 -24.97 18.75
CA ILE A 136 -10.41 -24.32 17.83
C ILE A 136 -10.83 -22.88 17.52
N PHE A 137 -12.15 -22.63 17.44
CA PHE A 137 -12.72 -21.33 17.06
C PHE A 137 -13.24 -20.50 18.25
N SER A 138 -12.86 -20.86 19.48
CA SER A 138 -13.16 -20.08 20.71
C SER A 138 -12.24 -18.85 20.84
N THR A 139 -12.19 -18.01 19.80
CA THR A 139 -11.41 -16.76 19.80
C THR A 139 -12.20 -15.61 20.42
N PRO A 140 -11.54 -14.54 20.91
CA PRO A 140 -12.22 -13.37 21.48
C PRO A 140 -13.24 -12.75 20.53
N GLU A 141 -12.96 -12.76 19.24
CA GLU A 141 -13.81 -12.18 18.19
C GLU A 141 -15.11 -12.97 17.98
N LEU A 142 -15.06 -14.29 18.20
CA LEU A 142 -16.19 -15.20 17.99
C LEU A 142 -16.89 -15.61 19.28
N ARG A 143 -16.44 -15.14 20.45
CA ARG A 143 -16.94 -15.54 21.77
C ARG A 143 -18.46 -15.39 21.94
N ASP A 144 -19.06 -14.38 21.33
CA ASP A 144 -20.50 -14.14 21.44
C ASP A 144 -21.32 -15.07 20.51
N ARG A 145 -20.67 -15.65 19.50
CA ARG A 145 -21.29 -16.48 18.46
C ARG A 145 -21.00 -17.97 18.64
N ILE A 146 -19.82 -18.33 19.13
CA ILE A 146 -19.34 -19.70 19.35
C ILE A 146 -19.12 -19.88 20.84
N LYS A 147 -19.86 -20.81 21.44
CA LYS A 147 -19.70 -21.21 22.83
C LYS A 147 -18.92 -22.51 22.90
N PHE A 148 -18.34 -22.81 24.06
CA PHE A 148 -17.61 -24.06 24.29
C PHE A 148 -18.44 -25.33 24.02
N ASN A 149 -19.77 -25.25 24.13
CA ASN A 149 -20.68 -26.37 23.88
C ASN A 149 -21.39 -26.28 22.52
N SER A 150 -20.99 -25.37 21.63
CA SER A 150 -21.54 -25.27 20.29
C SER A 150 -21.23 -26.52 19.47
N SER A 151 -22.18 -26.94 18.64
CA SER A 151 -21.98 -28.09 17.77
C SER A 151 -21.05 -27.75 16.60
N ASN A 152 -20.45 -28.76 15.97
CA ASN A 152 -19.62 -28.56 14.78
C ASN A 152 -20.43 -27.89 13.64
N GLU A 153 -21.72 -28.22 13.52
CA GLU A 153 -22.61 -27.64 12.51
C GLU A 153 -22.87 -26.14 12.75
N GLU A 154 -23.13 -25.75 13.99
CA GLU A 154 -23.26 -24.33 14.39
C GLU A 154 -21.98 -23.54 14.10
N VAL A 155 -20.83 -24.12 14.42
CA VAL A 155 -19.52 -23.49 14.15
C VAL A 155 -19.30 -23.32 12.65
N LEU A 156 -19.61 -24.31 11.83
CA LEU A 156 -19.50 -24.21 10.38
C LEU A 156 -20.41 -23.13 9.80
N ASP A 157 -21.61 -22.94 10.33
CA ASP A 157 -22.51 -21.88 9.88
C ASP A 157 -22.02 -20.48 10.26
N VAL A 158 -21.41 -20.33 11.46
CA VAL A 158 -20.72 -19.10 11.83
C VAL A 158 -19.55 -18.83 10.87
N ILE A 159 -18.73 -19.84 10.57
CA ILE A 159 -17.60 -19.71 9.63
C ILE A 159 -18.09 -19.31 8.23
N LYS A 160 -19.18 -19.90 7.72
CA LYS A 160 -19.78 -19.51 6.42
C LYS A 160 -20.21 -18.05 6.42
N SER A 161 -20.87 -17.61 7.49
CA SER A 161 -21.33 -16.22 7.66
C SER A 161 -20.16 -15.24 7.72
N GLU A 162 -19.10 -15.57 8.45
CA GLU A 162 -17.89 -14.76 8.54
C GLU A 162 -17.13 -14.72 7.21
N ALA A 163 -17.01 -15.86 6.52
CA ALA A 163 -16.42 -15.92 5.19
C ALA A 163 -17.16 -15.03 4.19
N LYS A 164 -18.50 -15.08 4.17
CA LYS A 164 -19.32 -14.19 3.34
C LYS A 164 -19.07 -12.71 3.68
N SER A 165 -19.09 -12.38 4.97
CA SER A 165 -18.86 -11.01 5.44
C SER A 165 -17.48 -10.49 5.05
N ALA A 166 -16.44 -11.31 5.16
CA ALA A 166 -15.08 -10.97 4.73
C ALA A 166 -14.97 -10.73 3.22
N ILE A 167 -15.69 -11.50 2.39
CA ILE A 167 -15.74 -11.28 0.94
C ILE A 167 -16.46 -9.96 0.64
N ASP A 168 -17.60 -9.68 1.28
CA ASP A 168 -18.37 -8.46 1.06
C ASP A 168 -17.59 -7.21 1.51
N ASN A 169 -16.86 -7.31 2.63
CA ASN A 169 -15.93 -6.28 3.08
C ASN A 169 -14.80 -6.04 2.07
N SER A 170 -14.21 -7.11 1.53
CA SER A 170 -13.18 -7.02 0.50
C SER A 170 -13.70 -6.35 -0.77
N PHE A 171 -14.93 -6.67 -1.17
CA PHE A 171 -15.61 -6.02 -2.30
C PHE A 171 -15.77 -4.50 -2.07
N ASN A 172 -16.25 -4.11 -0.89
CA ASN A 172 -16.41 -2.70 -0.54
C ASN A 172 -15.06 -1.95 -0.53
N ILE A 173 -14.01 -2.56 0.02
CA ILE A 173 -12.66 -1.99 0.01
C ILE A 173 -12.15 -1.80 -1.42
N LEU A 174 -12.29 -2.82 -2.28
CA LEU A 174 -11.86 -2.74 -3.68
C LEU A 174 -12.61 -1.64 -4.43
N ARG A 175 -13.92 -1.52 -4.23
CA ARG A 175 -14.74 -0.45 -4.79
C ARG A 175 -14.22 0.92 -4.38
N SER A 176 -14.07 1.17 -3.07
CA SER A 176 -13.56 2.45 -2.56
C SER A 176 -12.14 2.78 -3.04
N ARG A 177 -11.29 1.79 -3.31
CA ARG A 177 -9.96 2.01 -3.90
C ARG A 177 -10.03 2.39 -5.38
N ILE A 178 -10.93 1.76 -6.13
CA ILE A 178 -11.12 2.04 -7.56
C ILE A 178 -11.71 3.44 -7.76
N ASP A 179 -12.64 3.87 -6.89
CA ASP A 179 -13.23 5.21 -6.95
C ASP A 179 -12.17 6.33 -6.89
N LYS A 180 -11.02 6.08 -6.24
CA LYS A 180 -9.90 7.03 -6.14
C LYS A 180 -9.09 7.18 -7.42
N PHE A 181 -9.21 6.29 -8.40
CA PHE A 181 -8.42 6.31 -9.63
C PHE A 181 -9.02 7.18 -10.75
N GLY A 182 -10.17 7.83 -10.51
CA GLY A 182 -10.79 8.70 -11.51
C GLY A 182 -11.20 7.98 -12.80
N VAL A 183 -11.36 6.66 -12.74
CA VAL A 183 -11.86 5.86 -13.86
C VAL A 183 -13.35 6.12 -14.03
N ALA A 184 -13.73 6.50 -15.24
CA ALA A 184 -15.13 6.66 -15.58
C ALA A 184 -15.82 5.30 -15.55
N GLN A 185 -16.62 5.06 -14.50
CA GLN A 185 -17.61 3.98 -14.41
C GLN A 185 -16.97 2.57 -14.43
N PRO A 186 -16.30 2.16 -13.34
CA PRO A 186 -15.78 0.79 -13.19
C PRO A 186 -16.92 -0.24 -13.10
N ASN A 187 -16.74 -1.42 -13.70
CA ASN A 187 -17.65 -2.55 -13.54
C ASN A 187 -17.01 -3.56 -12.57
N ILE A 188 -17.64 -3.78 -11.43
CA ILE A 188 -17.16 -4.67 -10.37
C ILE A 188 -18.29 -5.65 -10.05
N GLN A 189 -18.03 -6.95 -10.18
CA GLN A 189 -19.03 -7.99 -9.97
C GLN A 189 -18.47 -9.11 -9.08
N GLN A 190 -19.26 -9.53 -8.09
CA GLN A 190 -18.93 -10.67 -7.25
C GLN A 190 -19.44 -11.96 -7.91
N LEU A 191 -18.57 -12.95 -8.06
CA LEU A 191 -18.90 -14.28 -8.55
C LEU A 191 -19.25 -15.15 -7.34
N GLU A 192 -20.52 -15.10 -6.93
CA GLU A 192 -21.04 -15.62 -5.64
C GLU A 192 -20.59 -17.05 -5.30
N THR A 193 -20.47 -17.94 -6.28
CA THR A 193 -20.13 -19.36 -6.06
C THR A 193 -18.67 -19.59 -5.66
N SER A 194 -17.78 -18.60 -5.84
CA SER A 194 -16.33 -18.85 -5.81
C SER A 194 -15.50 -17.87 -5.00
N GLY A 195 -16.11 -16.86 -4.35
CA GLY A 195 -15.35 -15.82 -3.66
C GLY A 195 -14.42 -15.02 -4.58
N ARG A 196 -14.71 -15.05 -5.88
CA ARG A 196 -13.97 -14.32 -6.92
C ARG A 196 -14.68 -13.01 -7.23
N ILE A 197 -13.91 -11.98 -7.54
CA ILE A 197 -14.39 -10.63 -7.86
C ILE A 197 -13.84 -10.28 -9.24
N LEU A 198 -14.75 -10.09 -10.19
CA LEU A 198 -14.45 -9.58 -11.53
C LEU A 198 -14.36 -8.05 -11.47
N VAL A 199 -13.27 -7.51 -11.98
CA VAL A 199 -12.99 -6.07 -12.03
C VAL A 199 -12.63 -5.67 -13.45
N GLU A 200 -13.45 -4.80 -14.03
CA GLU A 200 -13.23 -4.23 -15.36
C GLU A 200 -13.10 -2.72 -15.26
N LEU A 201 -11.95 -2.20 -15.70
CA LEU A 201 -11.60 -0.79 -15.61
C LEU A 201 -11.35 -0.23 -17.02
N PRO A 202 -12.36 0.39 -17.65
CA PRO A 202 -12.21 1.00 -18.97
C PRO A 202 -11.38 2.29 -18.88
N GLY A 203 -10.56 2.55 -19.88
CA GLY A 203 -9.78 3.79 -20.00
C GLY A 203 -8.54 3.86 -19.09
N VAL A 204 -8.18 2.78 -18.39
CA VAL A 204 -6.92 2.70 -17.63
C VAL A 204 -5.74 2.64 -18.60
N LYS A 205 -4.82 3.60 -18.51
CA LYS A 205 -3.58 3.61 -19.31
C LYS A 205 -2.43 2.86 -18.65
N ASP A 206 -2.29 2.97 -17.32
CA ASP A 206 -1.22 2.31 -16.56
C ASP A 206 -1.76 1.10 -15.77
N GLN A 207 -1.74 -0.07 -16.41
CA GLN A 207 -2.20 -1.31 -15.81
C GLN A 207 -1.30 -1.78 -14.65
N ALA A 208 0.00 -1.49 -14.70
CA ALA A 208 0.97 -1.94 -13.69
C ALA A 208 0.72 -1.23 -12.36
N ARG A 209 0.48 0.09 -12.40
CA ARG A 209 0.12 0.88 -11.21
C ARG A 209 -1.20 0.42 -10.60
N VAL A 210 -2.22 0.18 -11.42
CA VAL A 210 -3.53 -0.26 -10.90
C VAL A 210 -3.42 -1.66 -10.30
N ARG A 211 -2.71 -2.58 -10.95
CA ARG A 211 -2.43 -3.91 -10.38
C ARG A 211 -1.74 -3.81 -9.02
N LYS A 212 -0.70 -2.98 -8.89
CA LYS A 212 0.01 -2.78 -7.61
C LYS A 212 -0.91 -2.26 -6.51
N LEU A 213 -1.86 -1.37 -6.82
CA LEU A 213 -2.78 -0.84 -5.80
C LEU A 213 -3.90 -1.82 -5.44
N LEU A 214 -4.42 -2.57 -6.42
CA LEU A 214 -5.42 -3.60 -6.17
C LEU A 214 -4.83 -4.76 -5.34
N GLN A 215 -3.55 -5.09 -5.55
CA GLN A 215 -2.82 -6.10 -4.77
C GLN A 215 -2.30 -5.58 -3.43
N GLY A 216 -2.14 -4.26 -3.25
CA GLY A 216 -1.56 -3.70 -2.04
C GLY A 216 -2.44 -3.95 -0.82
N THR A 217 -1.89 -4.54 0.24
CA THR A 217 -2.57 -4.61 1.53
C THR A 217 -2.57 -3.23 2.16
N ALA A 218 -3.74 -2.69 2.51
CA ALA A 218 -3.85 -1.39 3.18
C ALA A 218 -3.90 -1.65 4.68
N ASN A 219 -2.73 -1.87 5.28
CA ASN A 219 -2.61 -1.95 6.73
C ASN A 219 -2.66 -0.53 7.30
N LEU A 220 -3.68 -0.25 8.11
CA LEU A 220 -3.75 1.00 8.88
C LEU A 220 -3.13 0.74 10.24
N GLU A 221 -1.97 1.34 10.48
CA GLU A 221 -1.28 1.27 11.76
C GLU A 221 -1.44 2.60 12.48
N PHE A 222 -1.86 2.53 13.74
CA PHE A 222 -1.88 3.67 14.63
C PHE A 222 -0.59 3.65 15.44
N TRP A 223 0.21 4.68 15.27
CA TRP A 223 1.43 4.89 16.04
C TRP A 223 1.19 6.00 17.05
N GLU A 224 1.59 5.79 18.30
CA GLU A 224 1.63 6.87 19.27
C GLU A 224 2.71 7.87 18.83
N THR A 225 2.33 9.13 18.65
CA THR A 225 3.26 10.20 18.29
C THR A 225 3.48 11.11 19.47
N TYR A 226 4.71 11.56 19.64
CA TYR A 226 5.05 12.58 20.62
C TYR A 226 4.87 13.98 20.03
N GLU A 227 4.43 14.92 20.84
CA GLU A 227 4.35 16.31 20.43
C GLU A 227 5.73 16.97 20.44
N ASN A 228 5.92 17.98 19.59
CA ASN A 228 7.19 18.70 19.50
C ASN A 228 7.62 19.29 20.85
N GLN A 229 6.67 19.70 21.70
CA GLN A 229 6.97 20.25 23.03
C GLN A 229 7.60 19.22 23.97
N GLU A 230 7.28 17.95 23.80
CA GLU A 230 7.80 16.84 24.61
C GLU A 230 9.22 16.46 24.18
N ILE A 231 9.52 16.52 22.88
CA ILE A 231 10.82 16.10 22.33
C ILE A 231 11.86 17.23 22.37
N TYR A 232 11.45 18.49 22.19
CA TYR A 232 12.37 19.63 22.01
C TYR A 232 13.44 19.78 23.13
N PRO A 233 13.10 19.63 24.43
CA PRO A 233 14.09 19.72 25.50
C PRO A 233 15.18 18.63 25.42
N TYR A 234 14.82 17.42 24.99
CA TYR A 234 15.77 16.32 24.84
C TYR A 234 16.74 16.55 23.67
N ILE A 235 16.26 17.12 22.56
CA ILE A 235 17.11 17.51 21.43
C ILE A 235 18.08 18.61 21.84
N MET A 236 17.61 19.60 22.59
CA MET A 236 18.46 20.67 23.13
C MET A 236 19.58 20.12 24.03
N GLN A 237 19.23 19.23 24.97
CA GLN A 237 20.22 18.58 25.84
C GLN A 237 21.23 17.74 25.04
N ALA A 238 20.77 16.99 24.05
CA ALA A 238 21.67 16.22 23.18
C ALA A 238 22.64 17.14 22.41
N ASN A 239 22.17 18.29 21.92
CA ASN A 239 23.00 19.28 21.24
C ASN A 239 24.07 19.88 22.17
N ASP A 240 23.73 20.17 23.42
CA ASP A 240 24.67 20.70 24.41
C ASP A 240 25.78 19.67 24.73
N VAL A 241 25.41 18.40 24.92
CA VAL A 241 26.39 17.32 25.15
C VAL A 241 27.32 17.13 23.94
N VAL A 242 26.79 17.16 22.72
CA VAL A 242 27.62 17.06 21.50
C VAL A 242 28.61 18.22 21.42
N LYS A 243 28.14 19.44 21.71
CA LYS A 243 29.00 20.63 21.75
C LYS A 243 30.14 20.49 22.77
N GLU A 244 29.83 20.00 23.97
CA GLU A 244 30.85 19.76 25.01
C GLU A 244 31.90 18.74 24.55
N ILE A 245 31.48 17.66 23.90
CA ILE A 245 32.39 16.64 23.35
C ILE A 245 33.28 17.23 22.26
N GLU A 246 32.72 18.03 21.35
CA GLU A 246 33.51 18.70 20.30
C GLU A 246 34.52 19.70 20.88
N ASP A 247 34.12 20.48 21.88
CA ASP A 247 34.99 21.46 22.50
C ASP A 247 36.10 20.77 23.31
N ALA A 248 35.79 19.67 24.02
CA ALA A 248 36.79 18.82 24.65
C ALA A 248 37.77 18.22 23.63
N ALA A 249 37.29 17.75 22.47
CA ALA A 249 38.14 17.23 21.40
C ALA A 249 39.09 18.31 20.84
N LYS A 250 38.60 19.55 20.64
CA LYS A 250 39.44 20.69 20.21
C LYS A 250 40.52 21.03 21.24
N ILE A 251 40.19 20.96 22.54
CA ILE A 251 41.15 21.23 23.62
C ILE A 251 42.24 20.16 23.66
N LEU A 252 41.88 18.88 23.49
CA LEU A 252 42.85 17.78 23.41
C LEU A 252 43.79 17.95 22.20
N HIS A 253 43.25 18.27 21.03
CA HIS A 253 44.07 18.54 19.83
C HIS A 253 45.01 19.75 19.97
N LYS A 254 44.66 20.76 20.78
CA LYS A 254 45.51 21.93 21.03
C LYS A 254 46.66 21.66 22.02
N LYS A 255 46.51 20.65 22.89
CA LYS A 255 47.49 20.30 23.93
C LYS A 255 48.67 19.46 23.41
N ASP A 256 48.53 18.86 22.23
CA ASP A 256 49.55 18.05 21.56
C ASP A 256 50.50 18.85 20.65
N SER A 257 50.44 20.20 20.64
CA SER A 257 51.43 21.04 19.94
C SER A 257 52.59 21.42 20.89
N PRO A 258 53.88 21.17 20.55
CA PRO A 258 54.97 21.22 21.53
C PRO A 258 55.33 22.65 21.97
N LEU A 259 55.79 22.78 23.22
CA LEU A 259 56.50 23.94 23.75
C LEU A 259 57.63 24.36 22.78
N THR A 260 57.55 25.58 22.26
CA THR A 260 58.60 26.21 21.44
C THR A 260 59.83 26.52 22.30
N ALA A 261 60.96 25.88 21.99
CA ALA A 261 62.27 26.33 22.45
C ALA A 261 62.65 27.61 21.70
N GLU A 262 63.00 28.66 22.45
CA GLU A 262 63.51 29.93 21.95
C GLU A 262 64.96 29.76 21.42
N ASP A 263 65.21 30.14 20.17
CA ASP A 263 66.53 30.12 19.55
C ASP A 263 67.41 31.29 20.07
N GLU A 264 68.39 31.01 20.93
CA GLU A 264 69.53 31.93 21.14
C GLU A 264 70.63 31.70 20.07
N PRO A 265 71.18 32.76 19.44
CA PRO A 265 72.21 32.62 18.39
C PRO A 265 73.60 32.30 18.98
N CYS A 266 74.14 31.13 18.63
CA CYS A 266 75.47 30.69 19.06
C CYS A 266 76.60 31.47 18.37
N SER A 267 77.47 32.10 19.17
CA SER A 267 78.59 32.96 18.76
C SER A 267 79.70 32.27 17.94
N ASP A 268 80.36 33.08 17.12
CA ASP A 268 81.32 32.81 16.03
C ASP A 268 82.66 32.10 16.41
N ARG A 269 82.78 31.49 17.60
CA ARG A 269 84.04 30.86 18.05
C ARG A 269 84.28 29.43 17.53
N SER A 270 83.25 28.77 17.00
CA SER A 270 83.35 27.38 16.53
C SER A 270 83.97 27.25 15.13
N LYS A 271 83.84 28.29 14.29
CA LYS A 271 84.35 28.30 12.90
C LYS A 271 85.87 28.52 12.79
N GLU A 272 86.47 29.19 13.77
CA GLU A 272 87.94 29.41 13.84
C GLU A 272 88.69 28.10 14.14
N ARG A 273 88.13 27.25 15.01
CA ARG A 273 88.74 25.98 15.46
C ARG A 273 88.89 24.95 14.34
N TYR A 274 87.97 24.95 13.36
CA TYR A 274 88.04 24.07 12.18
C TYR A 274 89.10 24.52 11.16
N ARG A 275 89.36 25.82 11.03
CA ARG A 275 90.41 26.33 10.12
C ARG A 275 91.82 26.07 10.65
N LEU A 276 92.02 26.12 11.97
CA LEU A 276 93.32 25.82 12.57
C LEU A 276 93.69 24.33 12.46
N PHE A 277 92.72 23.42 12.54
CA PHE A 277 92.96 21.98 12.46
C PHE A 277 93.43 21.52 11.07
N ARG A 278 92.98 22.19 10.00
CA ARG A 278 93.42 21.85 8.63
C ARG A 278 94.84 22.33 8.30
N LYS A 279 95.36 23.32 9.04
CA LYS A 279 96.69 23.91 8.78
C LYS A 279 97.85 23.19 9.49
N LYS A 280 97.56 22.23 10.38
CA LYS A 280 98.56 21.42 11.09
C LYS A 280 98.74 19.99 10.55
N ALA A 281 98.16 19.70 9.38
CA ALA A 281 98.44 18.49 8.61
C ALA A 281 99.45 18.77 7.48
N THR A 282 100.53 19.47 7.80
CA THR A 282 101.77 19.57 7.00
C THR A 282 102.94 19.80 7.94
#